data_AF-A0A139QJ68-F1
#
_entry.id   AF-A0A139QJ68-F1
#
_cell.length_a   1.000
_cell.length_b   1.000
_cell.length_c   1.000
_cell.angle_alpha   90.00
_cell.angle_beta   90.00
_cell.angle_gamma   90.00
#
_symmetry.space_group_name_H-M   'P 1'
#
loop_
_entity.id
_entity.type
_entity.pdbx_description
1 polymer ?
#
loop_
_entity_poly.entity_id
_entity_poly.type
_entity_poly.pdbx_seq_one_letter_code
_entity_poly.pdbx_strand_id
1 'polypeptide(L)'
;MIVLFGMVALQGMQMLNQVDFQHNEHNFIIAAVSIACGVGFDGTNLFDSLPSTLQMFLTNGIVIATLFAVVLNLILNGKTKTEETK
;
A
#
# COMPACT_ATOMS: atom_id res chain seq x y z
N MET A 1 -20.78 -3.35 13.53
CA MET A 1 -19.52 -2.81 12.95
C MET A 1 -18.54 -3.92 12.57
N ILE A 2 -18.31 -4.92 13.43
CA ILE A 2 -17.36 -6.02 13.17
C ILE A 2 -17.63 -6.78 11.86
N VAL A 3 -18.88 -7.14 11.58
CA VAL A 3 -19.23 -7.86 10.33
C VAL A 3 -18.90 -7.04 9.08
N LEU A 4 -19.23 -5.74 9.09
CA LEU A 4 -18.95 -4.85 7.96
C LEU A 4 -17.44 -4.67 7.76
N PHE A 5 -16.68 -4.50 8.84
CA PHE A 5 -15.23 -4.42 8.78
C PHE A 5 -14.60 -5.70 8.21
N GLY A 6 -15.07 -6.87 8.67
CA GLY A 6 -14.63 -8.16 8.15
C GLY A 6 -14.95 -8.35 6.66
N MET A 7 -16.13 -7.93 6.19
CA MET A 7 -16.48 -7.98 4.77
C MET A 7 -15.56 -7.09 3.92
N VAL A 8 -15.25 -5.87 4.37
CA VAL A 8 -14.32 -4.97 3.65
C VAL A 8 -12.92 -5.57 3.59
N ALA A 9 -12.44 -6.16 4.70
CA ALA A 9 -11.14 -6.83 4.72
C ALA A 9 -11.08 -8.02 3.73
N LEU A 10 -12.15 -8.84 3.67
CA LEU A 10 -12.25 -9.93 2.71
C LEU A 10 -12.26 -9.44 1.25
N GLN A 11 -12.97 -8.35 0.95
CA GLN A 11 -12.96 -7.76 -0.39
C GLN A 11 -11.57 -7.28 -0.79
N GLY A 12 -10.81 -6.68 0.15
CA GLY A 12 -9.42 -6.31 -0.07
C GLY A 12 -8.53 -7.52 -0.40
N MET A 13 -8.66 -8.62 0.33
CA MET A 13 -7.92 -9.86 0.03
C MET A 13 -8.31 -10.47 -1.32
N GLN A 14 -9.60 -10.46 -1.70
CA GLN A 14 -10.03 -10.93 -3.01
C GLN A 14 -9.45 -10.09 -4.16
N MET A 15 -9.32 -8.78 -3.97
CA MET A 15 -8.65 -7.90 -4.93
C MET A 15 -7.17 -8.25 -5.07
N LEU A 16 -6.47 -8.50 -3.96
CA LEU A 16 -5.05 -8.92 -3.98
C LEU A 16 -4.86 -10.31 -4.61
N ASN A 17 -5.83 -11.22 -4.50
CA ASN A 17 -5.76 -12.55 -5.12
C ASN A 17 -5.70 -12.53 -6.66
N GLN A 18 -6.08 -11.42 -7.29
CA GLN A 18 -5.98 -11.24 -8.74
C GLN A 18 -4.57 -10.79 -9.19
N VAL A 19 -3.68 -10.47 -8.25
CA VAL A 19 -2.31 -10.03 -8.52
C VAL A 19 -1.38 -11.23 -8.55
N ASP A 20 -0.50 -11.29 -9.55
CA ASP A 20 0.55 -12.31 -9.60
C ASP A 20 1.67 -11.97 -8.62
N PHE A 21 1.74 -12.73 -7.53
CA PHE A 21 2.81 -12.69 -6.53
C PHE A 21 3.83 -13.83 -6.69
N GLN A 22 3.54 -14.82 -7.53
CA GLN A 22 4.40 -16.01 -7.66
C GLN A 22 5.48 -15.82 -8.72
N HIS A 23 5.13 -15.21 -9.85
CA HIS A 23 6.08 -14.97 -10.95
C HIS A 23 6.62 -13.54 -10.96
N ASN A 24 6.03 -12.63 -10.18
CA ASN A 24 6.46 -11.25 -10.09
C ASN A 24 6.81 -10.88 -8.64
N GLU A 25 8.08 -11.05 -8.29
CA GLU A 25 8.62 -10.74 -6.96
C GLU A 25 8.43 -9.27 -6.58
N HIS A 26 8.41 -8.35 -7.56
CA HIS A 26 8.19 -6.92 -7.31
C HIS A 26 6.80 -6.68 -6.70
N ASN A 27 5.76 -7.30 -7.25
CA ASN A 27 4.39 -7.17 -6.72
C ASN A 27 4.30 -7.66 -5.27
N PHE A 28 5.00 -8.76 -4.95
CA PHE A 28 5.03 -9.31 -3.61
C PHE A 28 5.71 -8.34 -2.62
N ILE A 29 6.87 -7.78 -3.01
CA ILE A 29 7.59 -6.79 -2.21
C ILE A 29 6.75 -5.52 -2.02
N ILE A 30 6.11 -5.01 -3.08
CA ILE A 30 5.23 -3.84 -3.02
C ILE A 30 4.12 -4.07 -2.00
N ALA A 31 3.41 -5.20 -2.09
CA ALA A 31 2.33 -5.54 -1.17
C ALA A 31 2.83 -5.70 0.28
N ALA A 32 3.90 -6.45 0.51
CA ALA A 32 4.44 -6.68 1.84
C ALA A 32 4.88 -5.37 2.53
N VAL A 33 5.64 -4.53 1.82
CA VAL A 33 6.17 -3.28 2.37
C VAL A 33 5.05 -2.26 2.60
N SER A 34 4.13 -2.10 1.64
CA SER A 34 3.02 -1.14 1.79
C SER A 34 2.09 -1.49 2.95
N ILE A 35 1.75 -2.77 3.13
CA ILE A 35 0.93 -3.24 4.25
C ILE A 35 1.69 -3.04 5.57
N ALA A 36 2.96 -3.41 5.64
CA ALA A 36 3.77 -3.24 6.84
C ALA A 36 3.92 -1.77 7.26
N CYS A 37 4.17 -0.86 6.31
CA CYS A 37 4.22 0.58 6.58
C CYS A 37 2.85 1.12 7.01
N GLY A 38 1.77 0.70 6.34
CA GLY A 38 0.42 1.13 6.69
C GLY A 38 0.03 0.79 8.12
N VAL A 39 0.24 -0.47 8.51
CA VAL A 39 -0.05 -0.93 9.87
C VAL A 39 0.94 -0.36 10.88
N GLY A 40 2.22 -0.25 10.52
CA GLY A 40 3.28 0.22 11.42
C GLY A 40 3.23 1.70 11.74
N PHE A 41 2.70 2.53 10.84
CA PHE A 41 2.61 3.97 11.04
C PHE A 41 1.24 4.49 11.48
N ASP A 42 0.22 3.62 11.53
CA ASP A 42 -1.12 3.98 11.97
C ASP A 42 -1.11 4.50 13.42
N GLY A 43 -1.60 5.72 13.62
CA GLY A 43 -1.69 6.33 14.94
C GLY A 43 -0.34 6.68 15.58
N THR A 44 0.75 6.77 14.80
CA THR A 44 2.07 7.15 15.32
C THR A 44 2.24 8.67 15.45
N ASN A 45 2.99 9.09 16.48
CA ASN A 45 3.38 10.49 16.72
C ASN A 45 4.64 10.91 15.95
N LEU A 46 5.08 10.09 14.98
CA LEU A 46 6.31 10.35 14.20
C LEU A 46 6.18 11.60 13.32
N PHE A 47 4.94 12.04 13.05
CA PHE A 47 4.63 13.16 12.15
C PHE A 47 4.17 14.43 12.89
N ASP A 48 4.39 14.54 14.20
CA ASP A 48 3.93 15.67 15.02
C ASP A 48 4.61 17.01 14.70
N SER A 49 5.77 16.96 14.04
CA SER A 49 6.50 18.16 13.60
C SER A 49 5.99 18.73 12.27
N LEU A 50 4.99 18.10 11.65
CA LEU A 50 4.40 18.55 10.37
C LEU A 50 3.20 19.47 10.61
N PRO A 51 2.85 20.32 9.62
CA PRO A 51 1.64 21.14 9.70
C PRO A 51 0.40 20.25 9.82
N SER A 52 -0.58 20.70 10.60
CA SER A 52 -1.77 19.93 11.02
C SER A 52 -2.49 19.20 9.88
N THR A 53 -2.55 19.82 8.69
CA THR A 53 -3.14 19.21 7.49
C THR A 53 -2.37 17.96 7.05
N LEU A 54 -1.04 18.03 6.96
CA LEU A 54 -0.21 16.89 6.55
C LEU A 54 -0.16 15.81 7.63
N GLN A 55 -0.14 16.22 8.90
CA GLN A 55 -0.21 15.30 10.04
C GLN A 55 -1.47 14.44 9.97
N MET A 56 -2.64 15.03 9.71
CA MET A 56 -3.90 14.29 9.63
C MET A 56 -3.89 13.19 8.56
N PHE A 57 -3.23 13.42 7.42
CA PHE A 57 -3.10 12.42 6.36
C PHE A 57 -2.03 11.36 6.67
N LEU A 58 -0.86 11.79 7.16
CA LEU A 58 0.28 10.89 7.41
C LEU A 58 0.11 10.04 8.68
N THR A 59 -0.66 10.49 9.67
CA THR A 59 -0.97 9.64 10.84
C THR A 59 -1.97 8.52 10.49
N ASN A 60 -2.62 8.59 9.32
CA ASN A 60 -3.55 7.56 8.87
C ASN A 60 -2.83 6.44 8.11
N GLY A 61 -2.84 5.23 8.66
CA GLY A 61 -2.13 4.08 8.09
C GLY A 61 -2.55 3.74 6.66
N ILE A 62 -3.81 3.96 6.29
CA ILE A 62 -4.33 3.65 4.94
C ILE A 62 -3.69 4.57 3.90
N VAL A 63 -3.52 5.84 4.23
CA VAL A 63 -2.93 6.85 3.34
C VAL A 63 -1.46 6.53 3.13
N ILE A 64 -0.73 6.22 4.20
CA ILE A 64 0.69 5.82 4.08
C ILE A 64 0.82 4.52 3.28
N ALA A 65 0.01 3.50 3.55
CA ALA A 65 0.04 2.24 2.80
C ALA A 65 -0.09 2.50 1.30
N THR A 66 -1.07 3.33 0.93
CA THR A 66 -1.35 3.68 -0.47
C THR A 66 -0.20 4.47 -1.09
N LEU A 67 0.36 5.44 -0.35
CA LEU A 67 1.51 6.23 -0.81
C LEU A 67 2.71 5.32 -1.12
N PHE A 68 3.07 4.42 -0.20
CA PHE A 68 4.15 3.45 -0.42
C PHE A 68 3.83 2.49 -1.56
N ALA A 69 2.60 1.95 -1.64
CA ALA A 69 2.20 1.06 -2.72
C ALA A 69 2.37 1.70 -4.11
N VAL A 70 1.90 2.94 -4.27
CA VAL A 70 2.02 3.69 -5.54
C VAL A 70 3.47 4.00 -5.87
N VAL A 71 4.24 4.51 -4.91
CA VAL A 71 5.65 4.88 -5.12
C VAL A 71 6.49 3.65 -5.46
N LEU A 72 6.36 2.55 -4.70
CA LEU A 72 7.10 1.32 -4.97
C LEU A 72 6.66 0.69 -6.30
N ASN A 73 5.37 0.69 -6.63
CA ASN A 73 4.90 0.19 -7.92
C ASN A 73 5.49 1.00 -9.08
N LEU A 74 5.60 2.32 -8.95
CA LEU A 74 6.21 3.17 -9.97
C LEU A 74 7.72 2.92 -10.10
N ILE A 75 8.44 2.72 -8.99
CA ILE A 75 9.88 2.47 -9.01
C ILE A 75 10.22 1.07 -9.54
N LEU A 76 9.52 0.04 -9.04
CA LEU A 76 9.85 -1.36 -9.28
C LEU A 76 9.20 -1.91 -10.55
N ASN A 77 8.00 -1.45 -10.90
CA ASN A 77 7.24 -1.93 -12.05
C ASN A 77 7.16 -0.90 -13.19
N GLY A 78 7.53 0.37 -12.95
CA GLY A 78 7.44 1.44 -13.94
C GLY A 78 8.45 1.37 -15.08
N LYS A 79 9.55 0.61 -14.95
CA LYS A 79 10.52 0.41 -16.05
C LYS A 79 10.24 -0.82 -16.91
N THR A 80 9.63 -1.86 -16.34
CA THR A 80 9.47 -3.16 -17.00
C THR A 80 8.39 -3.16 -18.09
N LYS A 81 7.51 -2.16 -18.13
CA LYS A 81 6.40 -2.08 -19.09
C LYS A 81 6.73 -1.44 -20.45
N THR A 82 7.99 -1.11 -20.72
CA THR A 82 8.39 -0.39 -21.97
C THR A 82 8.97 -1.31 -23.07
N GLU A 83 9.14 -2.62 -22.87
CA GLU A 83 9.82 -3.49 -23.85
C GLU A 83 8.99 -4.63 -24.48
N GLU A 84 7.65 -4.60 -24.41
CA GLU A 84 6.80 -5.54 -25.20
C GLU A 84 5.86 -4.80 -26.17
N THR A 85 6.43 -3.93 -26.98
CA THR A 85 5.81 -3.56 -28.26
C THR A 85 6.90 -3.45 -29.32
N LYS A 86 7.34 -4.60 -29.83
CA LYS A 86 7.88 -4.72 -31.17
C LYS A 86 7.56 -6.08 -31.77
#